data_AF-A0A8S3J416-F1
#
_entry.id   AF-A0A8S3J416-F1
#
_cell.length_a   1.000
_cell.length_b   1.000
_cell.length_c   1.000
_cell.angle_alpha   90.00
_cell.angle_beta   90.00
_cell.angle_gamma   90.00
#
_symmetry.space_group_name_H-M   'P 1'
#
loop_
_entity.id
_entity.type
_entity.pdbx_description
1 polymer ?
#
loop_
_entity_poly.entity_id
_entity_poly.type
_entity_poly.pdbx_seq_one_letter_code
_entity_poly.pdbx_strand_id
1 'polypeptide(L)'
;MNKDENNNLSLISWNILAPCWVNQEWYPTLYHLASDYQTRINKIVSHISSLNCHVIMIQEAQEDTIHLLEEKLDGNYLYEFSPNNPTAASIPNGLLTLIHKDWKYFTEVKIINGILDCERGEA
;
A
#
# COMPACT_ATOMS: atom_id res chain seq x y z
N MET A 1 -17.97 -31.40 4.83
CA MET A 1 -17.36 -30.06 4.91
C MET A 1 -15.86 -30.27 5.00
N ASN A 2 -15.14 -29.98 3.91
CA ASN A 2 -13.68 -30.09 3.90
C ASN A 2 -13.09 -28.98 4.78
N LYS A 3 -12.20 -29.37 5.69
CA LYS A 3 -11.58 -28.52 6.72
C LYS A 3 -10.28 -27.84 6.25
N ASP A 4 -10.05 -27.77 4.94
CA ASP A 4 -8.81 -27.29 4.33
C ASP A 4 -9.05 -26.10 3.39
N GLU A 5 -9.92 -25.15 3.76
CA GLU A 5 -9.99 -23.86 3.05
C GLU A 5 -8.83 -22.95 3.49
N ASN A 6 -7.66 -23.21 2.89
CA ASN A 6 -6.51 -22.33 2.72
C ASN A 6 -6.12 -21.44 3.91
N ASN A 7 -5.27 -21.98 4.78
CA ASN A 7 -4.43 -21.21 5.73
C ASN A 7 -3.30 -20.40 5.03
N ASN A 8 -3.46 -20.06 3.75
CA ASN A 8 -2.40 -19.43 2.97
C ASN A 8 -2.46 -17.91 3.14
N LEU A 9 -1.38 -17.33 3.68
CA LEU A 9 -1.16 -15.89 3.61
C LEU A 9 -1.02 -15.47 2.14
N SER A 10 -1.75 -14.43 1.76
CA SER A 10 -1.63 -13.79 0.45
C SER A 10 -1.24 -12.33 0.66
N LEU A 11 -0.12 -11.97 0.05
CA LEU A 11 0.46 -10.63 0.16
C LEU A 11 0.73 -10.09 -1.24
N ILE A 12 0.51 -8.80 -1.41
CA ILE A 12 0.97 -8.06 -2.59
C ILE A 12 1.83 -6.88 -2.14
N SER A 13 2.84 -6.59 -2.93
CA SER A 13 3.67 -5.39 -2.82
C SER A 13 3.50 -4.60 -4.11
N TRP A 14 3.10 -3.34 -4.00
CA TRP A 14 2.70 -2.52 -5.13
C TRP A 14 3.16 -1.06 -4.98
N ASN A 15 4.00 -0.61 -5.90
CA ASN A 15 4.32 0.80 -6.06
C ASN A 15 3.22 1.47 -6.90
N ILE A 16 2.47 2.38 -6.28
CA ILE A 16 1.34 3.06 -6.92
C ILE A 16 1.74 4.29 -7.75
N LEU A 17 3.04 4.63 -7.80
CA LEU A 17 3.58 5.85 -8.36
C LEU A 17 2.97 7.10 -7.70
N ALA A 18 3.65 7.65 -6.69
CA ALA A 18 3.13 8.82 -5.97
C ALA A 18 2.75 9.97 -6.93
N PRO A 19 1.69 10.74 -6.63
CA PRO A 19 1.34 11.95 -7.36
C PRO A 19 2.52 12.88 -7.65
N CYS A 20 3.47 13.04 -6.71
CA CYS A 20 4.66 13.87 -6.91
C CYS A 20 5.58 13.43 -8.05
N TRP A 21 5.47 12.17 -8.49
CA TRP A 21 6.26 11.63 -9.61
C TRP A 21 5.52 11.67 -10.93
N VAL A 22 4.23 12.00 -10.95
CA VAL A 22 3.47 12.11 -12.20
C VAL A 22 3.85 13.39 -12.93
N ASN A 23 4.89 13.29 -13.74
CA ASN A 23 5.44 14.38 -14.53
C ASN A 23 5.43 14.02 -16.02
N GLN A 24 4.90 14.91 -16.87
CA GLN A 24 4.86 14.71 -18.33
C GLN A 24 6.25 14.64 -18.97
N GLU A 25 7.25 15.30 -18.40
CA GLU A 25 8.63 15.21 -18.90
C GLU A 25 9.20 13.80 -18.72
N TRP A 26 8.80 13.11 -17.64
CA TRP A 26 9.26 11.75 -17.34
C TRP A 26 8.38 10.69 -17.99
N TYR A 27 7.09 11.00 -18.18
CA TYR A 27 6.10 10.12 -18.78
C TYR A 27 5.40 10.80 -19.97
N PRO A 28 6.11 11.06 -21.09
CA PRO A 28 5.58 11.85 -22.22
C PRO A 28 4.42 11.17 -22.95
N THR A 29 4.27 9.85 -22.80
CA THR A 29 3.17 9.07 -23.38
C THR A 29 2.01 8.85 -22.41
N LEU A 30 2.06 9.41 -21.20
CA LEU A 30 0.99 9.25 -20.21
C LEU A 30 -0.22 10.08 -20.64
N TYR A 31 -1.31 9.40 -20.99
CA TYR A 31 -2.56 10.05 -21.36
C TYR A 31 -3.11 10.88 -20.19
N HIS A 32 -3.75 12.02 -20.49
CA HIS A 32 -4.27 12.95 -19.48
C HIS A 32 -5.17 12.30 -18.40
N LEU A 33 -6.01 11.33 -18.78
CA LEU A 33 -6.85 10.57 -17.83
C LEU A 33 -6.05 9.65 -16.90
N ALA A 34 -4.86 9.21 -17.33
CA ALA A 34 -3.96 8.41 -16.51
C ALA A 34 -3.07 9.27 -15.60
N SER A 35 -2.93 10.57 -15.88
CA SER A 35 -2.30 11.55 -14.98
C SER A 35 -3.28 12.18 -13.98
N ASP A 36 -4.59 12.11 -14.23
CA ASP A 36 -5.60 12.65 -13.31
C ASP A 36 -5.60 11.92 -11.97
N TYR A 37 -5.33 12.66 -10.89
CA TYR A 37 -5.16 12.09 -9.55
C TYR A 37 -6.40 11.33 -9.08
N GLN A 38 -7.60 11.91 -9.21
CA GLN A 38 -8.82 11.29 -8.73
C GLN A 38 -9.14 10.00 -9.49
N THR A 39 -8.94 9.99 -10.81
CA THR A 39 -9.11 8.82 -11.66
C THR A 39 -8.14 7.71 -11.25
N ARG A 40 -6.87 8.03 -10.99
CA ARG A 40 -5.86 7.07 -10.53
C ARG A 40 -6.25 6.46 -9.18
N ILE A 41 -6.63 7.29 -8.20
CA ILE A 41 -7.06 6.84 -6.88
C ILE A 41 -8.27 5.92 -6.97
N ASN A 42 -9.29 6.28 -7.76
CA ASN A 42 -10.48 5.44 -7.93
C ASN A 42 -10.12 4.06 -8.52
N LYS A 43 -9.16 4.00 -9.47
CA LYS A 43 -8.65 2.73 -10.00
C LYS A 43 -7.86 1.94 -8.97
N ILE A 44 -7.03 2.61 -8.16
CA ILE A 44 -6.27 1.98 -7.07
C ILE A 44 -7.22 1.33 -6.07
N VAL A 45 -8.23 2.07 -5.60
CA VAL A 45 -9.27 1.56 -4.70
C VAL A 45 -10.00 0.37 -5.32
N SER A 46 -10.47 0.51 -6.56
CA SER A 46 -11.16 -0.59 -7.26
C SER A 46 -10.29 -1.83 -7.38
N HIS A 47 -8.98 -1.68 -7.59
CA HIS A 47 -8.06 -2.79 -7.68
C HIS A 47 -7.86 -3.44 -6.31
N ILE A 48 -7.61 -2.65 -5.26
CA ILE A 48 -7.51 -3.12 -3.87
C ILE A 48 -8.75 -3.91 -3.47
N SER A 49 -9.95 -3.40 -3.72
CA SER A 49 -11.21 -4.10 -3.42
C SER A 49 -11.39 -5.40 -4.22
N SER A 50 -10.77 -5.51 -5.40
CA SER A 50 -10.78 -6.75 -6.19
C SER A 50 -9.73 -7.77 -5.73
N LEU A 51 -8.69 -7.30 -5.05
CA LEU A 51 -7.62 -8.14 -4.54
C LEU A 51 -8.15 -8.86 -3.30
N ASN A 52 -8.41 -10.17 -3.45
CA ASN A 52 -8.71 -11.04 -2.31
C ASN A 52 -7.40 -11.40 -1.56
N CYS A 53 -6.69 -10.37 -1.11
CA CYS A 53 -5.39 -10.44 -0.45
C CYS A 53 -5.52 -10.11 1.04
N HIS A 54 -4.76 -10.80 1.89
CA HIS A 54 -4.76 -10.54 3.32
C HIS A 54 -3.96 -9.30 3.69
N VAL A 55 -2.82 -9.09 3.01
CA VAL A 55 -1.91 -7.96 3.25
C VAL A 55 -1.57 -7.29 1.93
N ILE A 56 -1.62 -5.96 1.90
CA ILE A 56 -1.28 -5.14 0.74
C ILE A 56 -0.26 -4.10 1.19
N MET A 57 0.93 -4.13 0.60
CA MET A 57 2.02 -3.20 0.87
C MET A 57 2.11 -2.20 -0.29
N ILE A 58 1.79 -0.94 -0.03
CA ILE A 58 1.74 0.14 -1.01
C ILE A 58 2.97 1.04 -0.82
N GLN A 59 3.89 1.04 -1.80
CA GLN A 59 5.02 1.96 -1.80
C GLN A 59 4.65 3.32 -2.39
N GLU A 60 5.41 4.34 -1.99
CA GLU A 60 5.23 5.73 -2.39
C GLU A 60 3.86 6.29 -1.98
N ALA A 61 3.29 5.79 -0.89
CA ALA A 61 2.06 6.34 -0.34
C ALA A 61 2.33 7.75 0.21
N GLN A 62 1.58 8.74 -0.25
CA GLN A 62 1.58 10.11 0.26
C GLN A 62 0.39 10.33 1.21
N GLU A 63 0.51 11.26 2.15
CA GLU A 63 -0.52 11.53 3.17
C GLU A 63 -1.92 11.76 2.57
N ASP A 64 -2.03 12.62 1.53
CA ASP A 64 -3.29 12.86 0.83
C ASP A 64 -3.86 11.59 0.16
N THR A 65 -2.99 10.69 -0.31
CA THR A 65 -3.41 9.42 -0.89
C THR A 65 -3.90 8.47 0.19
N ILE A 66 -3.26 8.45 1.36
CA ILE A 66 -3.65 7.61 2.50
C ILE A 66 -5.05 8.01 2.98
N HIS A 67 -5.30 9.31 3.20
CA HIS A 67 -6.62 9.80 3.62
C HIS A 67 -7.74 9.40 2.64
N LEU A 68 -7.49 9.49 1.32
CA LEU A 68 -8.48 9.08 0.32
C LEU A 68 -8.70 7.56 0.29
N LEU A 69 -7.66 6.76 0.55
CA LEU A 69 -7.79 5.31 0.66
C LEU A 69 -8.61 4.94 1.90
N GLU A 70 -8.34 5.57 3.04
CA GLU A 70 -9.09 5.38 4.29
C GLU A 70 -10.58 5.70 4.11
N GLU A 71 -10.91 6.81 3.45
CA GLU A 71 -12.28 7.20 3.13
C GLU A 71 -12.98 6.17 2.24
N LYS A 72 -12.29 5.67 1.20
CA LYS A 72 -12.92 4.88 0.12
C LYS A 72 -12.95 3.37 0.37
N LEU A 73 -12.05 2.82 1.18
CA LEU A 73 -12.00 1.38 1.48
C LEU A 73 -12.78 1.00 2.75
N ASP A 74 -13.47 1.97 3.35
CA ASP A 74 -14.60 1.81 4.27
C ASP A 74 -14.37 0.75 5.36
N GLY A 75 -13.31 0.94 6.15
CA GLY A 75 -13.09 0.15 7.36
C GLY A 75 -12.80 -1.34 7.15
N ASN A 76 -12.66 -1.85 5.92
CA ASN A 76 -12.31 -3.26 5.65
C ASN A 76 -10.85 -3.59 6.00
N TYR A 77 -10.02 -2.56 6.14
CA TYR A 77 -8.58 -2.70 6.37
C TYR A 77 -8.15 -1.99 7.66
N LEU A 78 -7.12 -2.53 8.30
CA LEU A 78 -6.24 -1.80 9.22
C LEU A 78 -5.15 -1.12 8.38
N TYR A 79 -4.74 0.07 8.80
CA TYR A 79 -3.76 0.90 8.11
C TYR A 79 -2.55 1.09 9.01
N GLU A 80 -1.35 0.82 8.48
CA GLU A 80 -0.09 1.27 9.08
C GLU A 80 0.72 2.01 8.04
N PHE A 81 1.13 3.23 8.36
CA PHE A 81 2.07 3.98 7.57
C PHE A 81 3.47 3.97 8.19
N SER A 82 4.46 3.55 7.41
CA SER A 82 5.88 3.63 7.75
C SER A 82 6.55 4.63 6.80
N PRO A 83 6.92 5.83 7.26
CA PRO A 83 7.54 6.83 6.40
C PRO A 83 8.91 6.34 5.93
N ASN A 84 9.09 6.25 4.61
CA ASN A 84 10.37 5.97 4.00
C ASN A 84 10.50 6.82 2.72
N ASN A 85 11.39 7.82 2.75
CA ASN A 85 11.62 8.70 1.60
C ASN A 85 12.99 8.40 0.97
N PRO A 86 13.16 7.23 0.31
CA PRO A 86 14.47 6.77 -0.16
C PRO A 86 15.06 7.68 -1.26
N THR A 87 14.24 8.49 -1.91
CA THR A 87 14.62 9.35 -3.03
C THR A 87 14.87 10.80 -2.62
N ALA A 88 14.83 11.14 -1.32
CA ALA A 88 14.89 12.52 -0.83
C ALA A 88 13.89 13.45 -1.55
N ALA A 89 12.70 12.92 -1.87
CA ALA A 89 11.66 13.69 -2.53
C ALA A 89 11.27 14.90 -1.68
N SER A 90 10.91 16.02 -2.33
CA SER A 90 10.42 17.22 -1.66
C SER A 90 9.11 17.00 -0.90
N ILE A 91 8.35 15.98 -1.28
CA ILE A 91 7.10 15.61 -0.64
C ILE A 91 7.29 14.27 0.07
N PRO A 92 6.98 14.18 1.38
CA PRO A 92 7.03 12.93 2.14
C PRO A 92 6.20 11.84 1.47
N ASN A 93 6.76 10.65 1.42
CA ASN A 93 6.08 9.43 1.01
C ASN A 93 6.63 8.27 1.84
N GLY A 94 5.94 7.14 1.79
CA GLY A 94 6.33 5.98 2.56
C GLY A 94 5.70 4.67 2.10
N LEU A 95 5.81 3.67 2.96
CA LEU A 95 5.13 2.40 2.84
C LEU A 95 3.82 2.45 3.62
N LEU A 96 2.69 2.28 2.94
CA LEU A 96 1.40 2.02 3.57
C LEU A 96 1.12 0.52 3.55
N THR A 97 0.88 -0.08 4.71
CA THR A 97 0.47 -1.48 4.84
C THR A 97 -1.03 -1.52 5.15
N LEU A 98 -1.79 -2.20 4.30
CA LEU A 98 -3.21 -2.50 4.51
C LEU A 98 -3.35 -3.96 4.92
N ILE A 99 -4.09 -4.21 5.99
CA ILE A 99 -4.35 -5.57 6.50
C ILE A 99 -5.85 -5.80 6.55
N HIS A 100 -6.33 -6.78 5.79
CA HIS A 100 -7.77 -7.06 5.70
C HIS A 100 -8.31 -7.56 7.05
N LYS A 101 -9.36 -6.93 7.58
CA LYS A 101 -9.88 -7.22 8.94
C LYS A 101 -10.51 -8.59 9.08
N ASP A 102 -11.08 -9.13 8.00
CA ASP A 102 -11.64 -10.49 8.00
C ASP A 102 -10.57 -11.60 8.01
N TRP A 103 -9.28 -11.25 8.04
CA TRP A 103 -8.23 -12.24 8.19
C TRP A 103 -8.23 -12.83 9.60
N LYS A 104 -8.99 -13.92 9.80
CA LYS A 104 -9.26 -14.56 11.11
C LYS A 104 -8.04 -15.21 11.80
N TYR A 105 -6.85 -15.09 11.24
CA TYR A 105 -5.66 -15.83 11.67
C TYR A 105 -4.63 -14.99 12.42
N PHE A 106 -4.84 -13.70 12.62
CA PHE A 106 -3.97 -12.88 13.48
C PHE A 106 -4.66 -12.55 14.80
N THR A 107 -3.97 -12.79 15.92
CA THR A 107 -4.38 -12.31 17.26
C THR A 107 -3.84 -10.92 17.56
N GLU A 108 -2.76 -10.53 16.89
CA GLU A 108 -2.07 -9.26 17.05
C GLU A 108 -1.29 -8.95 15.77
N VAL A 109 -1.30 -7.70 15.31
CA VAL A 109 -0.38 -7.21 14.28
C VAL A 109 0.68 -6.38 14.99
N LYS A 110 1.95 -6.79 14.89
CA LYS A 110 3.10 -5.99 15.32
C LYS A 110 3.91 -5.59 14.12
N ILE A 111 4.21 -4.32 14.00
CA ILE A 111 5.07 -3.79 12.94
C ILE A 111 6.39 -3.41 13.59
N ILE A 112 7.43 -4.16 13.22
CA ILE A 112 8.78 -3.97 13.74
C ILE A 112 9.54 -3.19 12.69
N ASN A 113 9.62 -1.87 12.88
CA ASN A 113 10.36 -0.95 12.00
C ASN A 113 11.86 -0.87 12.35
N GLY A 114 12.42 -1.94 12.94
CA GLY A 114 13.86 -2.08 13.12
C GLY A 114 14.49 -2.48 11.79
N ILE A 115 15.52 -1.74 11.36
CA ILE A 115 16.44 -2.27 10.35
C ILE A 115 17.08 -3.49 11.01
N LEU A 116 16.72 -4.69 10.54
CA LEU A 116 17.57 -5.86 10.74
C LEU A 116 18.91 -5.47 10.12
N ASP A 117 19.89 -5.14 10.97
CA ASP A 117 21.26 -4.89 10.53
C ASP A 117 21.71 -6.16 9.80
N CYS A 118 21.73 -6.13 8.47
CA CYS A 118 22.03 -7.32 7.66
C CYS A 118 23.48 -7.79 7.86
N GLU A 119 24.35 -6.95 8.42
CA GLU A 119 25.72 -7.30 8.78
C GLU A 119 25.83 -7.87 10.21
N ARG A 120 24.94 -7.49 11.13
CA ARG A 120 24.98 -7.94 12.54
C ARG A 120 23.92 -8.96 12.94
N GLY A 121 22.86 -9.14 12.15
CA GLY A 121 21.85 -10.18 12.35
C GLY A 121 20.99 -10.05 13.60
N GLU A 122 20.67 -8.82 14.04
CA GLU A 122 19.88 -8.59 15.26
C GLU A 122 18.53 -7.91 14.96
N ALA A 123 17.49 -8.43 15.63
CA ALA A 123 16.11 -7.91 15.68
C ALA A 123 15.83 -7.32 17.07
#